data_AF-A0A2S2QI01-F1
#
_entry.id   AF-A0A2S2QI01-F1
#
_cell.length_a   1.000
_cell.length_b   1.000
_cell.length_c   1.000
_cell.angle_alpha   90.00
_cell.angle_beta   90.00
_cell.angle_gamma   90.00
#
_symmetry.space_group_name_H-M   'P 1'
#
loop_
_entity.id
_entity.type
_entity.pdbx_description
1 polymer ?
#
loop_
_entity_poly.entity_id
_entity_poly.type
_entity_poly.pdbx_seq_one_letter_code
_entity_poly.pdbx_strand_id
1 'polypeptide(L)'
;TDEVFMSAQEAVGAHRDTQDLHYQYTLESNSLRCPNFCGRLYSGTQRKKNLKKHLKLECGVAPMFLCKICTRKFTRKENLKRHIILTHKTFKNTLHNCMLKVTNDNIC
;
A
#
# COMPACT_ATOMS: atom_id res chain seq x y z
N THR A 1 35.44 26.81 44.90
CA THR A 1 34.73 27.55 43.83
C THR A 1 34.05 26.57 42.88
N ASP A 2 33.37 25.56 43.42
CA ASP A 2 32.78 24.46 42.64
C ASP A 2 31.24 24.46 42.65
N GLU A 3 30.60 25.33 43.43
CA GLU A 3 29.13 25.41 43.46
C GLU A 3 28.57 26.10 42.20
N VAL A 4 29.25 27.14 41.69
CA VAL A 4 28.83 27.86 40.48
C VAL A 4 28.99 27.01 39.22
N PHE A 5 29.97 26.09 39.21
CA PHE A 5 30.23 25.21 38.07
C PHE A 5 29.19 24.09 37.96
N MET A 6 28.70 23.57 39.09
CA MET A 6 27.65 22.56 39.12
C MET A 6 26.27 23.13 38.76
N SER A 7 25.97 24.38 39.10
CA SER A 7 24.71 25.03 38.70
C SER A 7 24.60 25.24 37.18
N ALA A 8 25.73 25.47 36.51
CA ALA A 8 25.76 25.69 35.06
C ALA A 8 25.51 24.40 34.27
N GLN A 9 25.86 23.23 34.82
CA GLN A 9 25.67 21.93 34.17
C GLN A 9 24.25 21.39 34.32
N GLU A 10 23.53 21.75 35.39
CA GLU A 10 22.12 21.39 35.59
C GLU A 10 21.17 22.14 34.64
N ALA A 11 21.51 23.37 34.25
CA ALA A 11 20.70 24.17 33.31
C ALA A 11 20.70 23.63 31.87
N VAL A 12 21.70 22.84 31.48
CA VAL A 12 21.83 22.31 30.11
C VAL A 12 20.90 21.11 29.85
N GLY A 13 20.34 20.51 30.92
CA GLY A 13 19.45 19.34 30.82
C GLY A 13 18.00 19.67 30.45
N ALA A 14 17.51 20.87 30.77
CA ALA A 14 16.08 21.19 30.67
C ALA A 14 15.56 21.36 29.22
N HIS A 15 16.43 21.52 28.22
CA HIS A 15 16.06 21.58 26.81
C HIS A 15 16.17 20.22 26.08
N ARG A 16 16.59 19.16 26.77
CA ARG A 16 16.78 17.85 26.14
C ARG A 16 15.52 16.97 26.18
N ASP A 17 14.58 17.25 27.10
CA ASP A 17 13.51 16.32 27.44
C ASP A 17 12.19 16.53 26.68
N THR A 18 12.08 17.58 25.84
CA THR A 18 10.90 17.75 24.96
C THR A 18 11.14 17.25 23.52
N GLN A 19 12.37 16.90 23.15
CA GLN A 19 12.67 16.35 21.82
C GLN A 19 12.53 14.83 21.76
N ASP A 20 12.69 14.11 22.88
CA ASP A 20 12.52 12.66 22.91
C ASP A 20 11.06 12.20 22.87
N LEU A 21 10.11 13.00 23.38
CA LEU A 21 8.68 12.67 23.24
C LEU A 21 8.12 12.94 21.83
N HIS A 22 8.77 13.81 21.04
CA HIS A 22 8.47 13.94 19.62
C HIS A 22 9.20 12.89 18.77
N TYR A 23 10.38 12.44 19.21
CA TYR A 23 11.15 11.42 18.50
C TYR A 23 10.61 10.00 18.73
N GLN A 24 10.13 9.68 19.93
CA GLN A 24 9.58 8.34 20.22
C GLN A 24 8.20 8.10 19.60
N TYR A 25 7.39 9.14 19.35
CA TYR A 25 6.10 8.97 18.66
C TYR A 25 6.24 8.80 17.12
N THR A 26 7.40 9.09 16.54
CA THR A 26 7.62 8.90 15.09
C THR A 26 8.16 7.52 14.72
N LEU A 27 8.53 6.70 15.71
CA LEU A 27 9.00 5.32 15.53
C LEU A 27 7.90 4.26 15.68
N GLU A 28 6.70 4.63 16.13
CA GLU A 28 5.59 3.69 16.22
C GLU A 28 4.89 3.52 14.85
N SER A 29 5.42 2.51 14.17
CA SER A 29 4.97 1.95 12.92
C SER A 29 5.36 2.79 11.70
N ASN A 30 6.56 2.57 11.16
CA ASN A 30 6.91 2.85 9.76
C ASN A 30 6.18 1.90 8.77
N SER A 31 5.17 1.21 9.27
CA SER A 31 4.41 0.16 8.61
C SER A 31 2.92 0.45 8.75
N LEU A 32 2.10 0.12 7.77
CA LEU A 32 0.65 0.20 7.85
C LEU A 32 0.07 -1.13 7.42
N ARG A 33 -0.68 -1.78 8.30
CA ARG A 33 -1.44 -2.98 7.96
C ARG A 33 -2.75 -2.58 7.30
N CYS A 34 -3.24 -3.41 6.38
CA CYS A 34 -4.56 -3.21 5.83
C CYS A 34 -5.64 -3.35 6.93
N PRO A 35 -6.55 -2.38 7.12
CA PRO A 35 -7.61 -2.43 8.13
C PRO A 35 -8.64 -3.53 7.88
N ASN A 36 -8.77 -4.01 6.65
CA ASN A 36 -9.64 -5.15 6.31
C ASN A 36 -9.00 -6.51 6.62
N PHE A 37 -7.90 -6.52 7.39
CA PHE A 37 -7.18 -7.73 7.82
C PHE A 37 -6.80 -8.71 6.70
N CYS A 38 -6.61 -8.23 5.47
CA CYS A 38 -6.22 -9.05 4.31
C CYS A 38 -4.76 -9.55 4.33
N GLY A 39 -4.04 -9.33 5.43
CA GLY A 39 -2.64 -9.72 5.61
C GLY A 39 -1.60 -8.77 5.01
N ARG A 40 -1.98 -7.81 4.15
CA ARG A 40 -1.00 -6.89 3.53
C ARG A 40 -0.48 -5.81 4.48
N LEU A 41 0.80 -5.51 4.31
CA LEU A 41 1.57 -4.57 5.10
C LEU A 41 2.35 -3.61 4.18
N TYR A 42 2.35 -2.33 4.53
CA TYR A 42 2.91 -1.26 3.72
C TYR A 42 3.94 -0.48 4.53
N SER A 43 5.20 -0.48 4.10
CA SER A 43 6.28 0.25 4.78
C SER A 43 6.88 1.36 3.91
N GLY A 44 7.67 2.22 4.55
CA GLY A 44 8.42 3.28 3.88
C GLY A 44 7.61 4.56 3.58
N THR A 45 8.24 5.50 2.89
CA THR A 45 7.71 6.87 2.69
C THR A 45 6.38 6.91 1.92
N GLN A 46 6.12 5.92 1.07
CA GLN A 46 4.89 5.83 0.26
C GLN A 46 3.80 4.94 0.88
N ARG A 47 3.98 4.44 2.11
CA ARG A 47 3.05 3.48 2.76
C ARG A 47 1.60 3.94 2.75
N LYS A 48 1.34 5.21 3.10
CA LYS A 48 -0.01 5.80 3.12
C LYS A 48 -0.66 5.78 1.73
N LYS A 49 0.09 6.19 0.70
CA LYS A 49 -0.36 6.22 -0.70
C LYS A 49 -0.66 4.80 -1.22
N ASN A 50 0.21 3.85 -0.89
CA ASN A 50 0.06 2.46 -1.33
C ASN A 50 -1.11 1.77 -0.65
N LEU A 51 -1.28 1.97 0.67
CA LEU A 51 -2.43 1.45 1.41
C LEU A 51 -3.75 2.02 0.86
N LYS A 52 -3.83 3.34 0.64
CA LYS A 52 -5.03 3.97 0.07
C LYS A 52 -5.39 3.40 -1.31
N LYS A 53 -4.40 3.16 -2.17
CA LYS A 53 -4.60 2.51 -3.47
C LYS A 53 -5.10 1.07 -3.33
N HIS A 54 -4.51 0.31 -2.42
CA HIS A 54 -4.91 -1.06 -2.15
C HIS A 54 -6.36 -1.17 -1.68
N LEU A 55 -6.76 -0.35 -0.71
CA LEU A 55 -8.13 -0.30 -0.22
C LEU A 55 -9.13 0.06 -1.32
N LYS A 56 -8.75 0.97 -2.22
CA LYS A 56 -9.63 1.43 -3.31
C LYS A 56 -9.80 0.41 -4.43
N LEU A 57 -8.76 -0.36 -4.76
CA LEU A 57 -8.68 -1.09 -6.04
C LEU A 57 -8.56 -2.61 -5.90
N GLU A 58 -8.28 -3.11 -4.69
CA GLU A 58 -7.96 -4.52 -4.50
C GLU A 58 -8.70 -5.09 -3.29
N CYS A 59 -8.57 -4.46 -2.12
CA CYS A 59 -9.12 -5.01 -0.90
C CYS A 59 -10.64 -4.92 -0.86
N GLY A 60 -11.33 -6.06 -0.77
CA GLY A 60 -12.79 -6.10 -0.78
C GLY A 60 -13.41 -5.74 -2.14
N VAL A 61 -12.60 -5.58 -3.20
CA VAL A 61 -13.09 -5.32 -4.55
C VAL A 61 -13.26 -6.66 -5.27
N ALA A 62 -14.48 -6.96 -5.68
CA ALA A 62 -14.77 -8.16 -6.46
C ALA A 62 -14.00 -8.11 -7.81
N PRO A 63 -13.37 -9.21 -8.23
CA PRO A 63 -12.62 -9.21 -9.47
C PRO A 63 -13.57 -9.16 -10.67
N MET A 64 -13.55 -8.02 -11.37
CA MET A 64 -14.44 -7.77 -12.51
C MET A 64 -13.85 -8.19 -13.85
N PHE A 65 -12.58 -8.60 -13.92
CA PHE A 65 -11.92 -8.90 -15.19
C PHE A 65 -11.52 -10.37 -15.27
N LEU A 66 -11.99 -11.05 -16.30
CA LEU A 66 -11.75 -12.48 -16.53
C LEU A 66 -10.88 -12.67 -17.78
N CYS A 67 -9.86 -13.53 -17.66
CA CYS A 67 -9.11 -14.03 -18.81
C CYS A 67 -9.92 -15.12 -19.52
N LYS A 68 -10.27 -14.96 -20.79
CA LYS A 68 -11.04 -15.99 -21.51
C LYS A 68 -10.22 -17.25 -21.83
N ILE A 69 -8.88 -17.17 -21.78
CA ILE A 69 -7.99 -18.27 -22.14
C ILE A 69 -7.82 -19.25 -20.97
N CYS A 70 -7.68 -18.74 -19.74
CA CYS A 70 -7.45 -19.58 -18.54
C CYS A 70 -8.44 -19.32 -17.39
N THR A 71 -9.46 -18.50 -17.61
CA THR A 71 -10.53 -18.16 -16.63
C THR A 71 -10.04 -17.51 -15.34
N ARG A 72 -8.78 -17.07 -15.28
CA ARG A 72 -8.24 -16.37 -14.11
C ARG A 72 -8.90 -14.99 -13.97
N LYS A 73 -9.27 -14.66 -12.73
CA LYS A 73 -9.97 -13.42 -12.37
C LYS A 73 -8.99 -12.37 -11.83
N PHE A 74 -9.26 -11.10 -12.16
CA PHE A 74 -8.45 -9.94 -11.80
C PHE A 74 -9.35 -8.78 -11.40
N THR A 75 -8.91 -7.96 -10.44
CA THR A 75 -9.62 -6.74 -10.02
C THR A 75 -9.40 -5.56 -10.96
N ARG A 76 -8.34 -5.60 -11.78
CA ARG A 76 -7.89 -4.48 -12.62
C ARG A 76 -7.61 -4.92 -14.06
N LYS A 77 -8.00 -4.12 -15.04
CA LYS A 77 -7.86 -4.41 -16.49
C LYS A 77 -6.40 -4.52 -16.94
N GLU A 78 -5.54 -3.67 -16.41
CA GLU A 78 -4.10 -3.64 -16.65
C GLU A 78 -3.39 -4.89 -16.14
N ASN A 79 -3.87 -5.48 -15.04
CA ASN A 79 -3.31 -6.73 -14.52
C ASN A 79 -3.70 -7.89 -15.44
N LEU A 80 -4.94 -7.92 -15.94
CA LEU A 80 -5.37 -8.88 -16.96
C LEU A 80 -4.59 -8.72 -18.27
N LYS A 81 -4.39 -7.49 -18.77
CA LYS A 81 -3.53 -7.17 -19.92
C LYS A 81 -2.13 -7.76 -19.77
N ARG A 82 -1.47 -7.47 -18.65
CA ARG A 82 -0.13 -7.97 -18.36
C ARG A 82 -0.11 -9.49 -18.33
N HIS A 83 -1.10 -10.12 -17.69
CA HIS A 83 -1.21 -11.57 -17.62
C HIS A 83 -1.36 -12.20 -19.02
N ILE A 84 -2.24 -11.67 -19.88
CA ILE A 84 -2.42 -12.21 -21.23
C ILE A 84 -1.12 -12.13 -22.04
N ILE A 85 -0.42 -10.99 -21.99
CA ILE A 85 0.84 -10.81 -22.71
C ILE A 85 1.92 -11.77 -22.18
N LEU A 86 2.08 -11.89 -20.86
CA LEU A 86 3.18 -12.67 -20.28
C LEU A 86 2.90 -14.19 -20.24
N THR A 87 1.66 -14.58 -20.00
CA THR A 87 1.27 -16.00 -19.82
C THR A 87 0.82 -16.63 -21.14
N HIS A 88 0.09 -15.87 -21.98
CA HIS A 88 -0.47 -16.38 -23.23
C HIS A 88 0.23 -15.83 -24.47
N LYS A 89 1.34 -15.08 -24.31
CA LYS A 89 2.18 -14.51 -25.37
C LYS A 89 1.37 -13.80 -26.47
N THR A 90 0.25 -13.19 -26.08
CA THR A 90 -0.72 -12.62 -27.02
C THR A 90 -0.36 -11.17 -27.30
N PHE A 91 -0.36 -10.78 -28.57
CA PHE A 91 0.02 -9.45 -29.00
C PHE A 91 -1.07 -8.41 -28.69
N LYS A 92 -0.65 -7.14 -28.55
CA LYS A 92 -1.53 -6.03 -28.12
C LYS A 92 -2.82 -5.89 -28.93
N ASN A 93 -2.80 -6.28 -30.21
CA ASN A 93 -3.91 -6.10 -31.14
C ASN A 93 -5.09 -7.06 -30.90
N THR A 94 -4.87 -8.21 -30.26
CA THR A 94 -5.93 -9.22 -30.02
C THR A 94 -6.45 -9.21 -28.57
N LEU A 95 -5.92 -8.30 -27.74
CA LEU A 95 -6.19 -8.25 -26.30
C LEU A 95 -7.66 -8.03 -25.94
N HIS A 96 -8.40 -7.24 -26.74
CA HIS A 96 -9.80 -6.95 -26.46
C HIS A 96 -10.67 -8.21 -26.48
N ASN A 97 -10.34 -9.16 -27.36
CA ASN A 97 -11.12 -10.39 -27.52
C ASN A 97 -10.88 -11.38 -26.38
N CYS A 98 -9.71 -11.30 -25.73
CA CYS A 98 -9.31 -12.21 -24.64
C CYS A 98 -9.74 -11.72 -23.25
N MET A 99 -10.33 -10.52 -23.14
CA MET A 99 -10.76 -9.91 -21.88
C MET A 99 -12.27 -9.90 -21.77
N LEU A 100 -12.79 -10.27 -20.61
CA LEU A 100 -14.21 -10.09 -20.28
C LEU A 100 -14.33 -9.21 -19.04
N LYS A 101 -15.17 -8.17 -19.10
CA LYS A 101 -15.55 -7.38 -17.92
C LYS A 101 -16.87 -7.95 -17.41
N VAL A 102 -16.84 -8.53 -16.23
CA VAL A 102 -18.03 -9.03 -15.51
C VAL A 102 -18.61 -7.84 -14.76
N THR A 103 -19.64 -7.21 -15.31
CA THR A 103 -20.52 -6.29 -14.59
C THR A 103 -21.74 -7.08 -14.12
N ASN A 104 -22.25 -6.75 -12.94
CA ASN A 104 -23.48 -7.38 -12.41
C ASN A 104 -24.76 -6.95 -13.16
N ASP A 105 -24.62 -6.23 -14.26
CA ASP A 105 -25.72 -5.93 -15.17
C ASP A 105 -25.58 -6.82 -16.40
N ASN A 106 -26.46 -7.82 -16.44
CA ASN A 106 -27.00 -8.54 -17.59
C ASN A 106 -26.12 -8.79 -18.81
N ILE A 107 -25.98 -10.09 -19.10
CA ILE A 107 -26.18 -10.71 -20.40
C ILE A 107 -26.79 -9.74 -21.43
N CYS A 108 -26.00 -9.37 -22.43
CA CYS A 108 -26.43 -9.26 -23.81
C CYS A 108 -25.24 -9.58 -24.72
#